data_AF-A0A5Q0JU85-F1
#
_entry.id   AF-A0A5Q0JU85-F1
#
_cell.length_a   1.000
_cell.length_b   1.000
_cell.length_c   1.000
_cell.angle_alpha   90.00
_cell.angle_beta   90.00
_cell.angle_gamma   90.00
#
_symmetry.space_group_name_H-M   'P 1'
#
loop_
_entity.id
_entity.type
_entity.pdbx_description
1 polymer ?
#
loop_
_entity_poly.entity_id
_entity_poly.type
_entity_poly.pdbx_seq_one_letter_code
_entity_poly.pdbx_strand_id
1 'polypeptide(L)'
;MNQSKHKLQFYAKIAHSILNSETQYLSNKEIISVLFKSNNSSNFESIVKNRITIIDSYYSTQMSKRLYGIDELASTLAQYSDVTLITESHRFLNNPDKGTVIKYLFSKEYGIDKSGKPFGKSISLISKYLYFLNDGNFPIYDSLAIDAYKLFKKNDLVKTKVAIGEENYFDYMKQLNTLSNINNYEKLDNLLWLTGKLSKGSFAILMTKDKYEGLVNDLKNDLLKANSKQKDNIIRNHIKKIYSNSKLFTDEQKSFFEFVFSLT
;
A
#
# COMPACT_ATOMS: atom_id res chain seq x y z
N MET A 1 8.03 -21.56 15.15
CA MET A 1 8.48 -20.23 14.66
C MET A 1 9.06 -20.29 13.25
N ASN A 2 9.77 -21.37 12.84
CA ASN A 2 10.30 -21.48 11.47
C ASN A 2 9.22 -21.65 10.37
N GLN A 3 8.14 -22.39 10.64
CA GLN A 3 7.07 -22.58 9.64
C GLN A 3 6.35 -21.27 9.25
N SER A 4 6.05 -20.37 10.19
CA SER A 4 5.40 -19.09 9.89
C SER A 4 6.32 -18.14 9.12
N LYS A 5 7.63 -18.17 9.39
CA LYS A 5 8.65 -17.40 8.66
C LYS A 5 8.70 -17.79 7.18
N HIS A 6 8.87 -19.08 6.90
CA HIS A 6 8.92 -19.57 5.53
C HIS A 6 7.60 -19.35 4.79
N LYS A 7 6.47 -19.40 5.51
CA LYS A 7 5.14 -19.12 4.95
C LYS A 7 5.02 -17.67 4.44
N LEU A 8 5.33 -16.67 5.26
CA LEU A 8 5.22 -15.26 4.85
C LEU A 8 6.23 -14.90 3.75
N GLN A 9 7.46 -15.42 3.82
CA GLN A 9 8.46 -15.21 2.77
C GLN A 9 7.99 -15.76 1.41
N PHE A 10 7.40 -16.95 1.41
CA PHE A 10 6.85 -17.57 0.21
C PHE A 10 5.72 -16.73 -0.39
N TYR A 11 4.72 -16.36 0.41
CA TYR A 11 3.60 -15.56 -0.08
C TYR A 11 3.99 -14.13 -0.46
N ALA A 12 5.06 -13.57 0.11
CA ALA A 12 5.60 -12.30 -0.34
C ALA A 12 6.17 -12.38 -1.76
N LYS A 13 6.83 -13.49 -2.12
CA LYS A 13 7.30 -13.73 -3.49
C LYS A 13 6.13 -13.86 -4.46
N ILE A 14 5.10 -14.64 -4.08
CA ILE A 14 3.89 -14.80 -4.90
C ILE A 14 3.17 -13.47 -5.08
N ALA A 15 2.92 -12.70 -4.01
CA ALA A 15 2.25 -11.41 -4.11
C ALA A 15 3.01 -10.45 -5.02
N HIS A 16 4.35 -10.44 -4.91
CA HIS A 16 5.20 -9.63 -5.77
C HIS A 16 5.14 -10.06 -7.23
N SER A 17 5.18 -11.37 -7.52
CA SER A 17 4.99 -11.92 -8.89
C SER A 17 3.65 -11.50 -9.47
N ILE A 18 2.56 -11.70 -8.72
CA ILE A 18 1.20 -11.35 -9.13
C ILE A 18 1.10 -9.86 -9.47
N LEU A 19 1.55 -8.98 -8.56
CA LEU A 19 1.41 -7.53 -8.74
C LEU A 19 2.36 -6.95 -9.79
N ASN A 20 3.54 -7.53 -9.97
CA ASN A 20 4.51 -7.11 -10.99
C ASN A 20 4.42 -7.94 -12.29
N SER A 21 3.30 -8.63 -12.50
CA SER A 21 2.89 -9.13 -13.83
C SER A 21 2.09 -8.06 -14.58
N GLU A 22 1.55 -8.35 -15.77
CA GLU A 22 0.73 -7.45 -16.61
C GLU A 22 -0.57 -6.97 -15.91
N THR A 23 -0.42 -6.13 -14.89
CA THR A 23 -1.49 -5.60 -14.06
C THR A 23 -1.48 -4.09 -14.08
N GLN A 24 -2.62 -3.50 -13.71
CA GLN A 24 -2.71 -2.05 -13.50
C GLN A 24 -1.75 -1.56 -12.41
N TYR A 25 -1.39 -2.41 -11.43
CA TYR A 25 -0.43 -2.06 -10.39
C TYR A 25 0.95 -1.76 -10.99
N LEU A 26 1.48 -2.67 -11.83
CA LEU A 26 2.79 -2.50 -12.44
C LEU A 26 2.84 -1.25 -13.32
N SER A 27 1.85 -1.07 -14.19
CA SER A 27 1.76 0.10 -15.07
C SER A 27 1.75 1.41 -14.28
N ASN A 28 0.95 1.49 -13.20
CA ASN A 28 0.91 2.66 -12.33
C ASN A 28 2.26 2.90 -11.63
N LYS A 29 2.91 1.84 -11.14
CA LYS A 29 4.22 1.91 -10.48
C LYS A 29 5.28 2.46 -11.44
N GLU A 30 5.32 1.98 -12.68
CA GLU A 30 6.27 2.42 -13.71
C GLU A 30 6.09 3.91 -14.04
N ILE A 31 4.86 4.36 -14.27
CA ILE A 31 4.53 5.77 -14.54
C ILE A 31 5.07 6.68 -13.42
N ILE A 32 4.82 6.32 -12.16
CA ILE A 32 5.27 7.11 -11.02
C ILE A 32 6.80 7.07 -10.91
N SER A 33 7.42 5.90 -11.09
CA SER A 33 8.87 5.72 -10.95
C SER A 33 9.66 6.59 -11.95
N VAL A 34 9.12 6.83 -13.14
CA VAL A 34 9.74 7.72 -14.14
C VAL A 34 9.87 9.17 -13.63
N LEU A 35 8.95 9.63 -12.79
CA LEU A 35 8.97 11.00 -12.24
C LEU A 35 10.16 11.29 -11.31
N PHE A 36 10.79 10.23 -10.79
CA PHE A 36 11.94 10.32 -9.90
C PHE A 36 13.28 10.19 -10.64
N LYS A 37 13.25 9.90 -11.95
CA LYS A 37 14.47 9.74 -12.79
C LYS A 37 14.92 11.03 -13.48
N SER A 38 14.05 12.04 -13.60
CA SER A 38 14.30 13.29 -14.33
C SER A 38 14.51 14.47 -13.37
N ASN A 39 15.74 14.99 -13.31
CA ASN A 39 16.15 16.02 -12.33
C ASN A 39 16.62 17.35 -12.95
N ASN A 40 16.27 17.66 -14.19
CA ASN A 40 16.78 18.85 -14.89
C ASN A 40 15.78 20.02 -14.91
N SER A 41 15.30 20.47 -13.75
CA SER A 41 14.48 21.69 -13.65
C SER A 41 14.99 22.61 -12.53
N SER A 42 15.04 23.91 -12.82
CA SER A 42 15.40 24.96 -11.86
C SER A 42 14.35 25.19 -10.77
N ASN A 43 13.16 24.59 -10.88
CA ASN A 43 12.08 24.70 -9.91
C ASN A 43 11.80 23.34 -9.23
N PHE A 44 12.58 23.03 -8.19
CA PHE A 44 12.46 21.78 -7.44
C PHE A 44 11.11 21.63 -6.75
N GLU A 45 10.53 22.69 -6.20
CA GLU A 45 9.19 22.63 -5.58
C GLU A 45 8.12 22.18 -6.58
N SER A 46 8.18 22.67 -7.81
CA SER A 46 7.26 22.24 -8.88
C SER A 46 7.44 20.76 -9.26
N ILE A 47 8.68 20.26 -9.23
CA ILE A 47 8.97 18.82 -9.43
C ILE A 47 8.32 18.01 -8.30
N VAL A 48 8.54 18.41 -7.04
CA VAL A 48 7.96 17.74 -5.87
C VAL A 48 6.43 17.77 -5.94
N LYS A 49 5.84 18.93 -6.25
CA LYS A 49 4.39 19.11 -6.42
C LYS A 49 3.82 18.17 -7.47
N ASN A 50 4.50 18.05 -8.62
CA ASN A 50 4.10 17.12 -9.68
C ASN A 50 4.14 15.67 -9.17
N ARG A 51 5.25 15.23 -8.56
CA ARG A 51 5.42 13.89 -8.00
C ARG A 51 4.29 13.54 -7.01
N ILE A 52 4.03 14.39 -6.01
CA ILE A 52 3.00 14.10 -5.00
C ILE A 52 1.58 14.14 -5.57
N THR A 53 1.30 15.00 -6.56
CA THR A 53 -0.02 15.07 -7.20
C THR A 53 -0.33 13.80 -7.98
N ILE A 54 0.66 13.29 -8.72
CA ILE A 54 0.52 12.04 -9.46
C ILE A 54 0.37 10.87 -8.47
N ILE A 55 1.19 10.81 -7.41
CA ILE A 55 1.06 9.76 -6.39
C ILE A 55 -0.34 9.80 -5.73
N ASP A 56 -0.84 10.96 -5.30
CA ASP A 56 -2.17 11.09 -4.71
C ASP A 56 -3.27 10.60 -5.66
N SER A 57 -3.14 10.90 -6.97
CA SER A 57 -4.11 10.48 -7.99
C SER A 57 -4.13 8.96 -8.18
N TYR A 58 -2.96 8.32 -8.30
CA TYR A 58 -2.87 6.89 -8.56
C TYR A 58 -3.12 6.03 -7.29
N TYR A 59 -2.80 6.55 -6.11
CA TYR A 59 -2.99 5.84 -4.84
C TYR A 59 -4.21 6.31 -4.02
N SER A 60 -4.99 7.28 -4.51
CA SER A 60 -6.20 7.81 -3.86
C SER A 60 -5.99 8.24 -2.39
N THR A 61 -4.98 9.06 -2.10
CA THR A 61 -4.64 9.41 -0.70
C THR A 61 -5.53 10.49 -0.06
N GLN A 62 -6.54 10.97 -0.80
CA GLN A 62 -7.58 11.92 -0.39
C GLN A 62 -7.05 13.32 -0.02
N MET A 63 -5.86 13.71 -0.50
CA MET A 63 -5.35 15.06 -0.27
C MET A 63 -6.21 16.14 -0.91
N SER A 64 -6.92 15.82 -1.99
CA SER A 64 -7.88 16.71 -2.66
C SER A 64 -9.02 17.24 -1.76
N LYS A 65 -9.25 16.63 -0.60
CA LYS A 65 -10.24 17.10 0.38
C LYS A 65 -9.72 18.23 1.28
N ARG A 66 -8.42 18.53 1.23
CA ARG A 66 -7.73 19.51 2.07
C ARG A 66 -7.37 20.71 1.21
N LEU A 67 -7.93 21.88 1.52
CA LEU A 67 -7.62 23.09 0.78
C LEU A 67 -6.12 23.40 0.98
N TYR A 68 -5.41 23.70 -0.12
CA TYR A 68 -3.97 24.01 -0.15
C TYR A 68 -3.02 22.87 0.33
N GLY A 69 -3.55 21.67 0.63
CA GLY A 69 -2.73 20.61 1.24
C GLY A 69 -1.60 20.10 0.35
N ILE A 70 -1.79 20.03 -0.97
CA ILE A 70 -0.73 19.65 -1.92
C ILE A 70 0.33 20.75 -2.01
N ASP A 71 -0.07 22.03 -2.02
CA ASP A 71 0.87 23.15 -2.11
C ASP A 71 1.76 23.23 -0.88
N GLU A 72 1.16 23.17 0.32
CA GLU A 72 1.91 23.19 1.58
C GLU A 72 2.83 21.98 1.74
N LEU A 73 2.37 20.79 1.33
CA LEU A 73 3.18 19.58 1.38
C LEU A 73 4.35 19.66 0.40
N ALA A 74 4.12 20.11 -0.83
CA ALA A 74 5.17 20.29 -1.82
C ALA A 74 6.24 21.26 -1.32
N SER A 75 5.82 22.45 -0.85
CA SER A 75 6.75 23.45 -0.34
C SER A 75 7.55 22.94 0.86
N THR A 76 6.91 22.20 1.77
CA THR A 76 7.62 21.62 2.92
C THR A 76 8.63 20.54 2.50
N LEU A 77 8.26 19.63 1.59
CA LEU A 77 9.17 18.60 1.09
C LEU A 77 10.32 19.21 0.28
N ALA A 78 10.06 20.27 -0.49
CA ALA A 78 11.04 20.95 -1.33
C ALA A 78 12.14 21.69 -0.55
N GLN A 79 11.99 21.85 0.77
CA GLN A 79 13.05 22.34 1.66
C GLN A 79 14.23 21.36 1.77
N TYR A 80 14.05 20.11 1.35
CA TYR A 80 15.04 19.06 1.43
C TYR A 80 15.32 18.48 0.05
N SER A 81 16.59 18.34 -0.31
CA SER A 81 16.95 17.64 -1.55
C SER A 81 16.58 16.15 -1.48
N ASP A 82 16.40 15.53 -2.65
CA ASP A 82 16.17 14.08 -2.78
C ASP A 82 17.21 13.26 -1.97
N VAL A 83 18.49 13.61 -2.07
CA VAL A 83 19.59 12.96 -1.33
C VAL A 83 19.42 13.09 0.20
N THR A 84 18.97 14.26 0.65
CA THR A 84 18.72 14.51 2.08
C THR A 84 17.56 13.63 2.58
N LEU A 85 16.46 13.58 1.83
CA LEU A 85 15.29 12.77 2.18
C LEU A 85 15.61 11.26 2.17
N ILE A 86 16.43 10.77 1.23
CA ILE A 86 16.91 9.38 1.23
C ILE A 86 17.73 9.08 2.51
N THR A 87 18.66 9.98 2.86
CA THR A 87 19.49 9.81 4.07
C THR A 87 18.63 9.81 5.33
N GLU A 88 17.67 10.72 5.43
CA GLU A 88 16.75 10.82 6.55
C GLU A 88 15.76 9.65 6.62
N SER A 89 15.35 9.08 5.49
CA SER A 89 14.58 7.81 5.42
C SER A 89 15.32 6.67 6.10
N HIS A 90 16.61 6.46 5.77
CA HIS A 90 17.42 5.42 6.40
C HIS A 90 17.61 5.66 7.91
N ARG A 91 17.85 6.92 8.32
CA ARG A 91 17.97 7.29 9.74
C ARG A 91 16.67 7.02 10.49
N PHE A 92 15.53 7.41 9.93
CA PHE A 92 14.21 7.18 10.50
C PHE A 92 13.93 5.68 10.66
N LEU A 93 14.13 4.86 9.63
CA LEU A 93 13.90 3.41 9.76
C LEU A 93 14.84 2.74 10.77
N ASN A 94 16.04 3.28 10.98
CA ASN A 94 16.94 2.78 12.01
C ASN A 94 16.49 3.12 13.43
N ASN A 95 15.90 4.30 13.63
CA ASN A 95 15.38 4.76 14.91
C ASN A 95 14.20 5.74 14.72
N PRO A 96 12.96 5.24 14.57
CA PRO A 96 11.79 6.09 14.30
C PRO A 96 11.45 7.06 15.43
N ASP A 97 11.91 6.79 16.64
CA ASP A 97 11.64 7.62 17.82
C ASP A 97 12.49 8.88 17.89
N LYS A 98 13.65 8.88 17.23
CA LYS A 98 14.53 10.05 17.18
C LYS A 98 13.89 11.17 16.35
N GLY A 99 14.09 12.42 16.75
CA GLY A 99 13.62 13.60 16.02
C GLY A 99 14.30 13.77 14.66
N THR A 100 13.88 13.00 13.66
CA THR A 100 14.35 13.07 12.28
C THR A 100 13.47 14.01 11.44
N VAL A 101 13.96 14.40 10.27
CA VAL A 101 13.17 15.16 9.29
C VAL A 101 11.89 14.40 8.92
N ILE A 102 11.99 13.08 8.72
CA ILE A 102 10.84 12.24 8.36
C ILE A 102 9.79 12.21 9.47
N LYS A 103 10.19 12.13 10.75
CA LYS A 103 9.26 12.19 11.89
C LYS A 103 8.53 13.52 11.92
N TYR A 104 9.24 14.63 11.70
CA TYR A 104 8.63 15.96 11.59
C TYR A 104 7.60 16.01 10.45
N LEU A 105 7.97 15.56 9.24
CA LEU A 105 7.09 15.51 8.07
C LEU A 105 5.82 14.69 8.34
N PHE A 106 5.93 13.54 9.02
CA PHE A 106 4.76 12.74 9.37
C PHE A 106 3.88 13.37 10.46
N SER A 107 4.45 14.13 11.39
CA SER A 107 3.71 14.77 12.47
C SER A 107 2.96 16.03 12.06
N LYS A 108 3.42 16.71 11.00
CA LYS A 108 2.88 17.99 10.53
C LYS A 108 1.52 17.79 9.83
N GLU A 109 0.63 18.76 10.02
CA GLU A 109 -0.62 18.89 9.27
C GLU A 109 -0.42 19.68 7.99
N TYR A 110 -1.15 19.31 6.94
CA TYR A 110 -1.01 19.93 5.61
C TYR A 110 -2.38 20.33 5.06
N GLY A 111 -2.53 21.63 4.83
CA GLY A 111 -3.75 22.27 4.36
C GLY A 111 -4.75 22.55 5.47
N ILE A 112 -5.90 23.07 5.04
CA ILE A 112 -7.00 23.48 5.92
C ILE A 112 -8.32 22.84 5.53
N ASP A 113 -9.23 22.73 6.50
CA ASP A 113 -10.62 22.36 6.26
C ASP A 113 -11.45 23.54 5.70
N LYS A 114 -12.74 23.29 5.40
CA LYS A 114 -13.64 24.34 4.89
C LYS A 114 -13.95 25.44 5.91
N SER A 115 -13.61 25.25 7.19
CA SER A 115 -13.71 26.27 8.24
C SER A 115 -12.41 27.08 8.41
N GLY A 116 -11.36 26.74 7.64
CA GLY A 116 -10.07 27.40 7.69
C GLY A 116 -9.12 26.88 8.78
N LYS A 117 -9.42 25.75 9.43
CA LYS A 117 -8.57 25.17 10.47
C LYS A 117 -7.57 24.17 9.88
N PRO A 118 -6.33 24.08 10.42
CA PRO A 118 -5.38 23.02 10.06
C PRO A 118 -6.04 21.65 10.13
N PHE A 119 -5.81 20.82 9.11
CA PHE A 119 -6.52 19.56 8.99
C PHE A 119 -5.66 18.42 8.44
N GLY A 120 -5.21 17.57 9.35
CA GLY A 120 -4.82 16.20 9.05
C GLY A 120 -3.38 16.02 8.58
N LYS A 121 -2.80 14.89 9.00
CA LYS A 121 -1.45 14.44 8.62
C LYS A 121 -1.47 13.74 7.26
N SER A 122 -0.34 13.74 6.56
CA SER A 122 -0.20 13.18 5.20
C SER A 122 0.70 11.93 5.13
N ILE A 123 0.72 11.12 6.20
CA ILE A 123 1.64 9.97 6.36
C ILE A 123 1.56 8.99 5.17
N SER A 124 0.35 8.68 4.70
CA SER A 124 0.15 7.80 3.55
C SER A 124 0.79 8.33 2.26
N LEU A 125 0.63 9.63 1.96
CA LEU A 125 1.22 10.23 0.77
C LEU A 125 2.73 10.40 0.89
N ILE A 126 3.20 10.86 2.06
CA ILE A 126 4.64 11.05 2.33
C ILE A 126 5.36 9.71 2.27
N SER A 127 4.85 8.65 2.90
CA SER A 127 5.49 7.33 2.84
C SER A 127 5.54 6.75 1.42
N LYS A 128 4.53 7.02 0.58
CA LYS A 128 4.56 6.65 -0.85
C LYS A 128 5.59 7.46 -1.63
N TYR A 129 5.68 8.76 -1.38
CA TYR A 129 6.74 9.60 -1.95
C TYR A 129 8.12 9.06 -1.58
N LEU A 130 8.35 8.73 -0.30
CA LEU A 130 9.61 8.14 0.17
C LEU A 130 9.86 6.74 -0.42
N TYR A 131 8.81 5.91 -0.59
CA TYR A 131 8.92 4.62 -1.26
C TYR A 131 9.50 4.77 -2.68
N PHE A 132 8.92 5.65 -3.50
CA PHE A 132 9.41 5.87 -4.86
C PHE A 132 10.78 6.56 -4.90
N LEU A 133 11.03 7.50 -3.99
CA LEU A 133 12.31 8.17 -3.87
C LEU A 133 13.46 7.21 -3.47
N ASN A 134 13.16 6.16 -2.69
CA ASN A 134 14.12 5.19 -2.20
C ASN A 134 14.10 3.87 -3.00
N ASP A 135 13.61 3.89 -4.24
CA ASP A 135 13.53 2.70 -5.12
C ASP A 135 12.87 1.48 -4.43
N GLY A 136 11.80 1.72 -3.68
CA GLY A 136 11.04 0.69 -2.96
C GLY A 136 11.64 0.25 -1.62
N ASN A 137 12.70 0.92 -1.13
CA ASN A 137 13.35 0.60 0.15
C ASN A 137 12.76 1.33 1.37
N PHE A 138 11.52 1.81 1.28
CA PHE A 138 10.82 2.43 2.40
C PHE A 138 9.38 1.92 2.48
N PRO A 139 8.90 1.41 3.62
CA PRO A 139 7.55 0.84 3.72
C PRO A 139 6.45 1.89 3.52
N ILE A 140 5.41 1.52 2.78
CA ILE A 140 4.25 2.39 2.54
C ILE A 140 3.30 2.34 3.74
N TYR A 141 2.90 3.49 4.28
CA TYR A 141 1.81 3.58 5.25
C TYR A 141 0.46 3.46 4.54
N ASP A 142 -0.27 2.38 4.81
CA ASP A 142 -1.57 2.13 4.20
C ASP A 142 -2.54 1.40 5.14
N SER A 143 -3.81 1.80 5.12
CA SER A 143 -4.86 1.14 5.90
C SER A 143 -5.02 -0.35 5.56
N LEU A 144 -4.82 -0.75 4.31
CA LEU A 144 -4.87 -2.15 3.89
C LEU A 144 -3.71 -2.95 4.47
N ALA A 145 -2.53 -2.33 4.59
CA ALA A 145 -1.38 -2.97 5.22
C ALA A 145 -1.58 -3.15 6.73
N ILE A 146 -2.18 -2.16 7.39
CA ILE A 146 -2.60 -2.25 8.79
C ILE A 146 -3.61 -3.40 8.98
N ASP A 147 -4.62 -3.50 8.11
CA ASP A 147 -5.62 -4.55 8.19
C ASP A 147 -5.04 -5.94 7.93
N ALA A 148 -4.14 -6.09 6.96
CA ALA A 148 -3.43 -7.33 6.71
C ALA A 148 -2.54 -7.73 7.89
N TYR A 149 -1.84 -6.77 8.50
CA TYR A 149 -1.04 -7.03 9.70
C TYR A 149 -1.91 -7.54 10.87
N LYS A 150 -3.10 -6.95 11.07
CA LYS A 150 -4.05 -7.43 12.07
C LYS A 150 -4.50 -8.87 11.79
N LEU A 151 -4.76 -9.23 10.53
CA LEU A 151 -5.07 -10.60 10.13
C LEU A 151 -3.90 -11.55 10.43
N PHE A 152 -2.66 -11.15 10.12
CA PHE A 152 -1.47 -11.95 10.42
C PHE A 152 -1.30 -12.17 11.92
N LYS A 153 -1.54 -11.15 12.74
CA LYS A 153 -1.53 -11.26 14.21
C LYS A 153 -2.60 -12.24 14.71
N LYS A 154 -3.84 -12.12 14.21
CA LYS A 154 -4.96 -12.98 14.64
C LYS A 154 -4.74 -14.46 14.28
N ASN A 155 -3.95 -14.73 13.25
CA ASN A 155 -3.66 -16.09 12.77
C ASN A 155 -2.23 -16.55 13.15
N ASP A 156 -1.66 -16.00 14.23
CA ASP A 156 -0.37 -16.39 14.82
C ASP A 156 0.85 -16.32 13.87
N LEU A 157 0.75 -15.57 12.78
CA LEU A 157 1.86 -15.33 11.85
C LEU A 157 2.81 -14.24 12.38
N VAL A 158 2.28 -13.35 13.23
CA VAL A 158 3.06 -12.31 13.92
C VAL A 158 2.70 -12.30 15.40
N LYS A 159 3.74 -12.29 16.26
CA LYS A 159 3.58 -12.33 17.72
C LYS A 159 3.89 -10.96 18.31
N THR A 160 2.86 -10.14 18.50
CA THR A 160 2.94 -8.90 19.28
C THR A 160 1.69 -8.75 20.14
N LYS A 161 1.84 -8.26 21.38
CA LYS A 161 0.69 -7.96 22.26
C LYS A 161 0.05 -6.62 21.90
N VAL A 162 0.86 -5.66 21.48
CA VAL A 162 0.43 -4.29 21.21
C VAL A 162 -0.28 -4.20 19.84
N ALA A 163 -1.26 -3.31 19.73
CA ALA A 163 -1.99 -3.07 18.49
C ALA A 163 -1.15 -2.20 17.55
N ILE A 164 -1.19 -2.51 16.25
CA ILE A 164 -0.57 -1.66 15.23
C ILE A 164 -1.38 -0.37 15.07
N GLY A 165 -0.68 0.76 14.99
CA GLY A 165 -1.23 2.09 14.80
C GLY A 165 -0.18 3.03 14.21
N GLU A 166 -0.52 4.32 14.11
CA GLU A 166 0.35 5.35 13.52
C GLU A 166 1.74 5.39 14.16
N GLU A 167 1.80 5.43 15.49
CA GLU A 167 3.03 5.62 16.28
C GLU A 167 4.02 4.45 16.17
N ASN A 168 3.56 3.24 15.86
CA ASN A 168 4.40 2.03 15.84
C ASN A 168 4.44 1.32 14.49
N TYR A 169 3.80 1.90 13.46
CA TYR A 169 3.65 1.28 12.15
C TYR A 169 4.99 0.90 11.54
N PHE A 170 5.91 1.86 11.47
CA PHE A 170 7.20 1.70 10.78
C PHE A 170 8.11 0.69 11.49
N ASP A 171 8.11 0.69 12.83
CA ASP A 171 8.80 -0.33 13.62
C ASP A 171 8.25 -1.72 13.37
N TYR A 172 6.93 -1.85 13.26
CA TYR A 172 6.30 -3.13 13.00
C TYR A 172 6.55 -3.63 11.59
N MET A 173 6.59 -2.73 10.59
CA MET A 173 6.97 -3.11 9.23
C MET A 173 8.43 -3.57 9.18
N LYS A 174 9.34 -2.86 9.83
CA LYS A 174 10.76 -3.26 9.93
C LYS A 174 10.90 -4.63 10.59
N GLN A 175 10.30 -4.82 11.77
CA GLN A 175 10.34 -6.08 12.49
C GLN A 175 9.72 -7.22 11.67
N LEU A 176 8.58 -6.99 11.03
CA LEU A 176 7.96 -7.99 10.16
C LEU A 176 8.87 -8.35 8.99
N ASN A 177 9.46 -7.36 8.32
CA ASN A 177 10.35 -7.57 7.18
C ASN A 177 11.55 -8.47 7.55
N THR A 178 12.17 -8.20 8.71
CA THR A 178 13.32 -8.96 9.22
C THR A 178 12.91 -10.33 9.74
N LEU A 179 11.89 -10.41 10.61
CA LEU A 179 11.51 -11.66 11.27
C LEU A 179 10.95 -12.70 10.29
N SER A 180 10.26 -12.24 9.24
CA SER A 180 9.76 -13.11 8.15
C SER A 180 10.82 -13.43 7.10
N ASN A 181 12.03 -12.87 7.20
CA ASN A 181 13.12 -13.04 6.22
C ASN A 181 12.75 -12.59 4.78
N ILE A 182 11.80 -11.65 4.64
CA ILE A 182 11.46 -11.05 3.35
C ILE A 182 12.60 -10.10 2.92
N ASN A 183 13.12 -9.31 3.87
CA ASN A 183 14.24 -8.36 3.69
C ASN A 183 14.11 -7.48 2.44
N ASN A 184 12.90 -7.09 2.08
CA ASN A 184 12.59 -6.27 0.91
C ASN A 184 11.22 -5.61 1.13
N TYR A 185 11.22 -4.27 1.27
CA TYR A 185 10.01 -3.54 1.61
C TYR A 185 8.96 -3.59 0.50
N GLU A 186 9.36 -3.55 -0.78
CA GLU A 186 8.42 -3.74 -1.88
C GLU A 186 7.66 -5.08 -1.79
N LYS A 187 8.37 -6.20 -1.58
CA LYS A 187 7.73 -7.53 -1.43
C LYS A 187 6.82 -7.58 -0.21
N LEU A 188 7.22 -6.93 0.89
CA LEU A 188 6.40 -6.84 2.09
C LEU A 188 5.13 -6.02 1.82
N ASP A 189 5.26 -4.85 1.20
CA ASP A 189 4.14 -3.98 0.86
C ASP A 189 3.19 -4.68 -0.12
N ASN A 190 3.72 -5.40 -1.12
CA ASN A 190 2.92 -6.23 -2.04
C ASN A 190 2.13 -7.31 -1.30
N LEU A 191 2.76 -8.04 -0.37
CA LEU A 191 2.10 -9.04 0.46
C LEU A 191 0.95 -8.43 1.27
N LEU A 192 1.25 -7.37 2.01
CA LEU A 192 0.29 -6.71 2.91
C LEU A 192 -0.87 -6.08 2.13
N TRP A 193 -0.56 -5.36 1.05
CA TRP A 193 -1.57 -4.69 0.24
C TRP A 193 -2.49 -5.68 -0.48
N LEU A 194 -1.93 -6.73 -1.10
CA LEU A 194 -2.73 -7.74 -1.79
C LEU A 194 -3.58 -8.53 -0.80
N THR A 195 -3.03 -8.92 0.35
CA THR A 195 -3.80 -9.55 1.43
C THR A 195 -4.97 -8.66 1.86
N GLY A 196 -4.71 -7.37 2.09
CA GLY A 196 -5.72 -6.40 2.48
C GLY A 196 -6.84 -6.26 1.44
N LYS A 197 -6.49 -6.12 0.15
CA LYS A 197 -7.45 -6.02 -0.97
C LYS A 197 -8.36 -7.25 -1.05
N LEU A 198 -7.78 -8.45 -1.06
CA LEU A 198 -8.52 -9.70 -1.23
C LEU A 198 -9.35 -10.05 0.00
N SER A 199 -8.88 -9.71 1.20
CA SER A 199 -9.67 -9.85 2.43
C SER A 199 -10.91 -8.97 2.43
N LYS A 200 -10.88 -7.83 1.73
CA LYS A 200 -12.03 -6.93 1.57
C LYS A 200 -12.88 -7.20 0.35
N GLY A 201 -12.54 -8.20 -0.47
CA GLY A 201 -13.32 -8.56 -1.66
C GLY A 201 -12.96 -7.78 -2.93
N SER A 202 -11.82 -7.09 -2.96
CA SER A 202 -11.37 -6.33 -4.13
C SER A 202 -10.45 -7.18 -5.01
N PHE A 203 -11.00 -7.73 -6.09
CA PHE A 203 -10.28 -8.67 -6.99
C PHE A 203 -9.96 -8.10 -8.37
N ALA A 204 -10.51 -6.94 -8.73
CA ALA A 204 -10.33 -6.35 -10.06
C ALA A 204 -8.84 -6.15 -10.43
N ILE A 205 -7.96 -5.94 -9.45
CA ILE A 205 -6.51 -5.79 -9.67
C ILE A 205 -5.84 -7.04 -10.24
N LEU A 206 -6.48 -8.20 -10.14
CA LEU A 206 -5.92 -9.49 -10.57
C LEU A 206 -6.35 -9.92 -11.97
N MET A 207 -7.10 -9.08 -12.68
CA MET A 207 -7.73 -9.48 -13.94
C MET A 207 -7.94 -8.30 -14.88
N THR A 208 -8.07 -8.61 -16.16
CA THR A 208 -8.48 -7.63 -17.17
C THR A 208 -9.95 -7.24 -16.98
N LYS A 209 -10.35 -6.12 -17.59
CA LYS A 209 -11.75 -5.68 -17.60
C LYS A 209 -12.69 -6.80 -18.08
N ASP A 210 -12.39 -7.42 -19.22
CA ASP A 210 -13.23 -8.47 -19.81
C ASP A 210 -13.37 -9.69 -18.89
N LYS A 211 -12.28 -10.10 -18.23
CA LYS A 211 -12.31 -11.18 -17.24
C LYS A 211 -13.18 -10.82 -16.03
N TYR A 212 -13.09 -9.57 -15.55
CA TYR A 212 -13.91 -9.10 -14.43
C TYR A 212 -15.39 -9.03 -14.81
N GLU A 213 -15.71 -8.49 -15.99
CA GLU A 213 -17.07 -8.43 -16.51
C GLU A 213 -17.68 -9.83 -16.66
N GLY A 214 -16.92 -10.79 -17.18
CA GLY A 214 -17.32 -12.19 -17.23
C GLY A 214 -17.63 -12.78 -15.86
N LEU A 215 -16.76 -12.53 -14.87
CA LEU A 215 -16.94 -12.99 -13.49
C LEU A 215 -18.22 -12.43 -12.84
N VAL A 216 -18.49 -11.14 -13.01
CA VAL A 216 -19.64 -10.49 -12.34
C VAL A 216 -20.96 -10.70 -13.08
N ASN A 217 -20.93 -11.15 -14.34
CA ASN A 217 -22.14 -11.43 -15.11
C ASN A 217 -22.99 -12.52 -14.45
N ASP A 218 -22.35 -13.56 -13.91
CA ASP A 218 -23.01 -14.65 -13.16
C ASP A 218 -23.67 -14.15 -11.86
N LEU A 219 -23.24 -12.99 -11.37
CA LEU A 219 -23.68 -12.40 -10.09
C LEU A 219 -24.61 -11.20 -10.28
N LYS A 220 -24.98 -10.87 -11.53
CA LYS A 220 -25.62 -9.60 -11.89
C LYS A 220 -26.85 -9.27 -11.04
N ASN A 221 -27.73 -10.24 -10.84
CA ASN A 221 -28.97 -10.06 -10.07
C ASN A 221 -28.70 -9.76 -8.59
N ASP A 222 -27.71 -10.42 -7.99
CA ASP A 222 -27.34 -10.21 -6.59
C ASP A 222 -26.64 -8.86 -6.41
N LEU A 223 -25.79 -8.48 -7.37
CA LEU A 223 -25.05 -7.22 -7.32
C LEU A 223 -25.95 -6.00 -7.51
N LEU A 224 -27.01 -6.07 -8.32
CA LEU A 224 -27.92 -4.93 -8.55
C LEU A 224 -28.64 -4.46 -7.29
N LYS A 225 -28.90 -5.36 -6.35
CA LYS A 225 -29.63 -5.07 -5.09
C LYS A 225 -28.71 -4.68 -3.94
N ALA A 226 -27.39 -4.73 -4.15
CA ALA A 226 -26.38 -4.59 -3.11
C ALA A 226 -25.71 -3.21 -3.13
N ASN A 227 -25.41 -2.66 -1.95
CA ASN A 227 -24.49 -1.52 -1.83
C ASN A 227 -23.04 -1.94 -2.09
N SER A 228 -22.11 -0.99 -2.18
CA SER A 228 -20.71 -1.27 -2.53
C SER A 228 -20.05 -2.34 -1.64
N LYS A 229 -20.22 -2.24 -0.32
CA LYS A 229 -19.62 -3.19 0.64
C LYS A 229 -20.26 -4.58 0.53
N GLN A 230 -21.56 -4.64 0.26
CA GLN A 230 -22.25 -5.91 0.03
C GLN A 230 -21.79 -6.57 -1.28
N LYS A 231 -21.56 -5.78 -2.35
CA LYS A 231 -21.03 -6.27 -3.62
C LYS A 231 -19.67 -6.94 -3.45
N ASP A 232 -18.76 -6.31 -2.71
CA ASP A 232 -17.43 -6.88 -2.43
C ASP A 232 -17.53 -8.24 -1.72
N ASN A 233 -18.45 -8.37 -0.76
CA ASN A 233 -18.70 -9.63 -0.06
C ASN A 233 -19.30 -10.70 -0.98
N ILE A 234 -20.24 -10.35 -1.85
CA ILE A 234 -20.84 -11.27 -2.83
C ILE A 234 -19.76 -11.83 -3.76
N ILE A 235 -18.92 -10.96 -4.33
CA ILE A 235 -17.81 -11.33 -5.22
C ILE A 235 -16.81 -12.22 -4.47
N ARG A 236 -16.42 -11.85 -3.24
CA ARG A 236 -15.52 -12.66 -2.42
C ARG A 236 -16.06 -14.07 -2.17
N ASN A 237 -17.34 -14.19 -1.83
CA ASN A 237 -17.97 -15.47 -1.57
C ASN A 237 -18.09 -16.33 -2.83
N HIS A 238 -18.35 -15.71 -3.98
CA HIS A 238 -18.36 -16.40 -5.26
C HIS A 238 -16.96 -16.93 -5.61
N ILE A 239 -15.92 -16.09 -5.56
CA ILE A 239 -14.55 -16.50 -5.83
C ILE A 239 -14.11 -17.63 -4.90
N LYS A 240 -14.40 -17.54 -3.59
CA LYS A 240 -14.12 -18.61 -2.62
C LYS A 240 -14.67 -19.98 -3.04
N LYS A 241 -15.81 -20.02 -3.75
CA LYS A 241 -16.42 -21.27 -4.22
C LYS A 241 -15.78 -21.80 -5.49
N ILE A 242 -15.30 -20.92 -6.37
CA ILE A 242 -14.90 -21.33 -7.73
C ILE A 242 -13.39 -21.36 -7.95
N TYR A 243 -12.59 -20.68 -7.12
CA TYR A 243 -11.18 -20.39 -7.47
C TYR A 243 -10.33 -21.64 -7.71
N SER A 244 -10.55 -22.71 -6.95
CA SER A 244 -9.74 -23.94 -7.04
C SER A 244 -9.86 -24.62 -8.40
N ASN A 245 -11.08 -24.63 -8.97
CA ASN A 245 -11.39 -25.33 -10.22
C ASN A 245 -11.47 -24.38 -11.43
N SER A 246 -11.43 -23.07 -11.21
CA SER A 246 -11.55 -22.07 -12.27
C SER A 246 -10.28 -21.96 -13.10
N LYS A 247 -10.44 -21.80 -14.42
CA LYS A 247 -9.37 -21.43 -15.35
C LYS A 247 -9.12 -19.93 -15.42
N LEU A 248 -9.92 -19.12 -14.70
CA LEU A 248 -9.78 -17.66 -14.68
C LEU A 248 -8.51 -17.20 -13.94
N PHE A 249 -8.00 -18.03 -13.03
CA PHE A 249 -6.90 -17.69 -12.14
C PHE A 249 -5.68 -18.55 -12.43
N THR A 250 -4.50 -17.94 -12.33
CA THR A 250 -3.23 -18.67 -12.37
C THR A 250 -3.02 -19.50 -11.11
N ASP A 251 -2.10 -20.46 -11.15
CA ASP A 251 -1.79 -21.29 -9.97
C ASP A 251 -1.21 -20.46 -8.83
N GLU A 252 -0.43 -19.42 -9.13
CA GLU A 252 0.05 -18.46 -8.14
C GLU A 252 -1.10 -17.71 -7.47
N GLN A 253 -2.08 -17.23 -8.26
CA GLN A 253 -3.26 -16.56 -7.72
C GLN A 253 -4.09 -17.50 -6.83
N LYS A 254 -4.29 -18.75 -7.27
CA LYS A 254 -5.01 -19.77 -6.49
C LYS A 254 -4.30 -20.08 -5.17
N SER A 255 -2.99 -20.27 -5.20
CA SER A 255 -2.19 -20.48 -3.98
C SER A 255 -2.27 -19.29 -3.03
N PHE A 256 -2.29 -18.06 -3.58
CA PHE A 256 -2.47 -16.86 -2.76
C PHE A 256 -3.88 -16.73 -2.19
N PHE A 257 -4.91 -17.16 -2.94
CA PHE A 257 -6.28 -17.21 -2.43
C PHE A 257 -6.43 -18.19 -1.28
N GLU A 258 -5.85 -19.38 -1.37
CA GLU A 258 -5.84 -20.35 -0.26
C GLU A 258 -5.26 -19.72 1.00
N PHE A 259 -4.14 -19.01 0.86
CA PHE A 259 -3.54 -18.28 1.96
C PHE A 259 -4.49 -17.25 2.55
N VAL A 260 -4.98 -16.30 1.75
CA VAL A 260 -5.80 -15.20 2.25
C VAL A 260 -7.13 -15.69 2.82
N PHE A 261 -7.75 -16.71 2.21
CA PHE A 261 -9.01 -17.26 2.68
C PHE A 261 -8.88 -18.12 3.93
N SER A 262 -7.67 -18.63 4.22
CA SER A 262 -7.36 -19.27 5.50
C SER A 262 -7.23 -18.28 6.67
N LEU A 263 -7.02 -16.98 6.39
CA LEU A 263 -6.92 -15.94 7.42
C LEU A 263 -8.32 -15.58 7.91
N THR A 264 -8.57 -15.81 9.21
CA THR A 264 -9.82 -15.48 9.89
C THR A 264 -9.74 -14.22 10.70
#